data_AF-A0A673W493-F1
#
_entry.id   AF-A0A673W493-F1
#
_cell.length_a   1.000
_cell.length_b   1.000
_cell.length_c   1.000
_cell.angle_alpha   90.00
_cell.angle_beta   90.00
_cell.angle_gamma   90.00
#
_symmetry.space_group_name_H-M   'P 1'
#
loop_
_entity.id
_entity.type
_entity.pdbx_description
1 polymer ?
#
loop_
_entity_poly.entity_id
_entity_poly.type
_entity_poly.pdbx_seq_one_letter_code
_entity_poly.pdbx_strand_id
1 'polypeptide(L)'
;MGLHPLEFSECYLDSPIFREKIKAHEAELDKTNRFIKELYKDGKNLINATKQLVLAQRKFAQSLGEFQFEYIGDAKTDDERCIGECGAVTTYSWMRNITETLMKPLEKFRKEQLGSAKAERKKYEKETEKYYSSLEKLLNMSAKKKEPQLQEADSQVETIRQHFQEESLDYVCKLQEIQERKKFDCVEPMLAFFQTVFTFYHQGFELANDFNHYKKALQINIQNTRSRFEGTRVEVFELMKRIREVPQEYRQTSPISSEGYLYVQEKRPPPFGSSWVKRYCTFVKEQKILHMVTFDHRSGGKMGETESVTLKSCVRKTTDMLDRRFCLDIEITDRPGTVLTVQSLSEDDHKFWIHAMGGKEPVIDAQLDDVGLSFVKNAINAIETRGINDQGLYRVVGVSSKVQKLLSLMIDEKSNDVDLSTCEDWDVKTITSTLKLYLSPESRSQAIHCLVHKLPEKNRLVLGLLMKHLATVAAHSKLNLMTVANLGVVFGPTLMRPQEDTVAAIMDLKFQNIVVEILIEQHEKVTRAMAVYPCEAEHESELSFQVGAIFSAVAPSREPGWLEGELEGKKGLIPENYVEML
;
A
#
# COMPACT_ATOMS: atom_id res chain seq x y z
N MET A 1 -36.42 -1.76 -67.83
CA MET A 1 -37.31 -2.63 -68.63
C MET A 1 -36.72 -4.03 -68.65
N GLY A 2 -37.56 -5.07 -68.68
CA GLY A 2 -37.10 -6.47 -68.78
C GLY A 2 -36.57 -6.82 -70.17
N LEU A 3 -36.00 -8.01 -70.32
CA LEU A 3 -35.61 -8.53 -71.64
C LEU A 3 -36.86 -8.91 -72.44
N HIS A 4 -36.88 -8.55 -73.72
CA HIS A 4 -37.94 -8.99 -74.62
C HIS A 4 -37.80 -10.50 -74.92
N PRO A 5 -38.92 -11.22 -75.10
CA PRO A 5 -38.88 -12.62 -75.51
C PRO A 5 -38.22 -12.76 -76.89
N LEU A 6 -37.57 -13.92 -77.09
CA LEU A 6 -36.98 -14.31 -78.36
C LEU A 6 -37.94 -15.30 -79.03
N GLU A 7 -38.63 -14.88 -80.08
CA GLU A 7 -39.56 -15.76 -80.79
C GLU A 7 -38.79 -16.66 -81.76
N PHE A 8 -39.08 -17.96 -81.78
CA PHE A 8 -38.40 -18.90 -82.68
C PHE A 8 -38.64 -18.57 -84.17
N SER A 9 -39.78 -17.96 -84.49
CA SER A 9 -40.09 -17.52 -85.86
C SER A 9 -39.12 -16.42 -86.35
N GLU A 10 -38.58 -15.61 -85.44
CA GLU A 10 -37.61 -14.56 -85.77
C GLU A 10 -36.25 -15.12 -86.21
N CYS A 11 -35.91 -16.38 -85.87
CA CYS A 11 -34.70 -17.07 -86.34
C CYS A 11 -34.67 -17.22 -87.86
N TYR A 12 -35.83 -17.43 -88.49
CA TYR A 12 -35.92 -17.56 -89.95
C TYR A 12 -35.83 -16.21 -90.66
N LEU A 13 -36.29 -15.14 -90.02
CA LEU A 13 -36.27 -13.76 -90.55
C LEU A 13 -34.91 -13.08 -90.34
N ASP A 14 -34.19 -13.46 -89.28
CA ASP A 14 -32.89 -12.93 -88.87
C ASP A 14 -32.80 -11.39 -88.87
N SER A 15 -33.86 -10.74 -88.38
CA SER A 15 -33.96 -9.28 -88.47
C SER A 15 -32.95 -8.54 -87.59
N PRO A 16 -32.55 -7.30 -87.92
CA PRO A 16 -31.68 -6.50 -87.07
C PRO A 16 -32.24 -6.30 -85.65
N ILE A 17 -33.55 -6.16 -85.51
CA ILE A 17 -34.25 -6.02 -84.22
C ILE A 17 -34.11 -7.32 -83.40
N PHE A 18 -34.26 -8.47 -84.03
CA PHE A 18 -34.05 -9.76 -83.38
C PHE A 18 -32.60 -9.95 -82.91
N ARG A 19 -31.62 -9.57 -83.73
CA ARG A 19 -30.20 -9.58 -83.34
C ARG A 19 -29.90 -8.63 -82.18
N GLU A 20 -30.58 -7.49 -82.10
CA GLU A 20 -30.48 -6.59 -80.94
C GLU A 20 -31.05 -7.22 -79.67
N LYS A 21 -32.20 -7.90 -79.76
CA LYS A 21 -32.75 -8.68 -78.63
C LYS A 21 -31.76 -9.75 -78.16
N ILE A 22 -31.17 -10.53 -79.07
CA ILE A 22 -30.14 -11.53 -78.73
C ILE A 22 -28.98 -10.88 -77.97
N LYS A 23 -28.44 -9.77 -78.48
CA LYS A 23 -27.35 -9.03 -77.82
C LYS A 23 -27.74 -8.56 -76.41
N ALA A 24 -28.99 -8.15 -76.19
CA ALA A 24 -29.48 -7.79 -74.86
C ALA A 24 -29.47 -8.98 -73.90
N HIS A 25 -29.89 -10.17 -74.37
CA HIS A 25 -29.82 -11.42 -73.58
C HIS A 25 -28.38 -11.82 -73.27
N GLU A 26 -27.48 -11.76 -74.26
CA GLU A 26 -26.04 -12.01 -74.07
C GLU A 26 -25.41 -11.06 -73.04
N ALA A 27 -25.70 -9.77 -73.14
CA ALA A 27 -25.17 -8.74 -72.24
C ALA A 27 -25.62 -8.98 -70.79
N GLU A 28 -26.85 -9.48 -70.60
CA GLU A 28 -27.32 -9.90 -69.29
C GLU A 28 -26.49 -11.09 -68.77
N LEU A 29 -26.33 -12.15 -69.57
CA LEU A 29 -25.57 -13.34 -69.14
C LEU A 29 -24.12 -12.98 -68.74
N ASP A 30 -23.49 -12.05 -69.45
CA ASP A 30 -22.17 -11.55 -69.10
C ASP A 30 -22.18 -10.72 -67.81
N LYS A 31 -23.24 -9.94 -67.55
CA LYS A 31 -23.43 -9.25 -66.27
C LYS A 31 -23.59 -10.25 -65.13
N THR A 32 -24.40 -11.29 -65.31
CA THR A 32 -24.58 -12.39 -64.34
C THR A 32 -23.25 -13.10 -64.07
N ASN A 33 -22.46 -13.39 -65.10
CA ASN A 33 -21.14 -14.00 -64.95
C ASN A 33 -20.17 -13.14 -64.11
N ARG A 34 -20.14 -11.82 -64.35
CA ARG A 34 -19.32 -10.89 -63.57
C ARG A 34 -19.77 -10.85 -62.11
N PHE A 35 -21.08 -10.72 -61.89
CA PHE A 35 -21.67 -10.73 -60.54
C PHE A 35 -21.30 -12.00 -59.76
N ILE A 36 -21.44 -13.19 -60.35
CA ILE A 36 -21.08 -14.45 -59.69
C ILE A 36 -19.58 -14.49 -59.33
N LYS A 37 -18.69 -13.97 -60.20
CA LYS A 37 -17.25 -13.91 -59.91
C LYS A 37 -16.93 -12.99 -58.73
N GLU A 38 -17.57 -11.83 -58.67
CA GLU A 38 -17.40 -10.87 -57.57
C GLU A 38 -17.96 -11.45 -56.26
N LEU A 39 -19.19 -11.99 -56.29
CA LEU A 39 -19.80 -12.64 -55.13
C LEU A 39 -18.96 -13.80 -54.59
N TYR A 40 -18.34 -14.59 -55.47
CA TYR A 40 -17.45 -15.66 -55.07
C TYR A 40 -16.16 -15.14 -54.41
N LYS A 41 -15.59 -14.02 -54.90
CA LYS A 41 -14.45 -13.35 -54.28
C LYS A 41 -14.81 -12.83 -52.89
N ASP A 42 -15.97 -12.19 -52.76
CA ASP A 42 -16.43 -11.66 -51.48
C ASP A 42 -16.77 -12.78 -50.49
N GLY A 43 -17.33 -13.89 -50.96
CA GLY A 43 -17.52 -15.10 -50.16
C GLY A 43 -16.21 -15.66 -49.60
N LYS A 44 -15.12 -15.67 -50.38
CA LYS A 44 -13.78 -16.04 -49.89
C LYS A 44 -13.27 -15.09 -48.81
N ASN A 45 -13.45 -13.78 -49.00
CA ASN A 45 -13.05 -12.78 -48.02
C ASN A 45 -13.80 -12.97 -46.69
N LEU A 46 -15.11 -13.22 -46.76
CA LEU A 46 -15.95 -13.52 -45.60
C LEU A 46 -15.44 -14.77 -44.85
N ILE A 47 -15.18 -15.88 -45.57
CA ILE A 47 -14.62 -17.10 -44.97
C ILE A 47 -13.28 -16.82 -44.28
N ASN A 48 -12.39 -16.06 -44.91
CA ASN A 48 -11.10 -15.74 -44.31
C ASN A 48 -11.24 -14.86 -43.05
N ALA A 49 -12.07 -13.83 -43.09
CA ALA A 49 -12.32 -12.96 -41.94
C ALA A 49 -12.89 -13.76 -40.76
N THR A 50 -13.85 -14.63 -41.02
CA THR A 50 -14.46 -15.40 -39.94
C THR A 50 -13.51 -16.50 -39.43
N LYS A 51 -12.62 -17.08 -40.25
CA LYS A 51 -11.52 -17.94 -39.76
C LYS A 51 -10.62 -17.21 -38.78
N GLN A 52 -10.26 -15.95 -39.10
CA GLN A 52 -9.46 -15.12 -38.19
C GLN A 52 -10.21 -14.84 -36.88
N LEU A 53 -11.52 -14.57 -36.94
CA LEU A 53 -12.35 -14.43 -35.75
C LEU A 53 -12.29 -15.67 -34.85
N VAL A 54 -12.49 -16.88 -35.42
CA VAL A 54 -12.46 -18.13 -34.65
C VAL A 54 -11.08 -18.37 -34.01
N LEU A 55 -10.00 -18.09 -34.73
CA LEU A 55 -8.64 -18.19 -34.18
C LEU A 55 -8.43 -17.20 -33.02
N ALA A 56 -8.85 -15.95 -33.20
CA ALA A 56 -8.75 -14.92 -32.17
C ALA A 56 -9.57 -15.27 -30.92
N GLN A 57 -10.80 -15.76 -31.11
CA GLN A 57 -11.66 -16.19 -30.01
C GLN A 57 -11.07 -17.38 -29.24
N ARG A 58 -10.51 -18.38 -29.93
CA ARG A 58 -9.84 -19.52 -29.28
C ARG A 58 -8.63 -19.09 -28.46
N LYS A 59 -7.78 -18.23 -29.04
CA LYS A 59 -6.61 -17.70 -28.35
C LYS A 59 -7.01 -16.89 -27.12
N PHE A 60 -8.06 -16.06 -27.23
CA PHE A 60 -8.58 -15.29 -26.12
C PHE A 60 -9.16 -16.18 -25.01
N ALA A 61 -9.94 -17.20 -25.37
CA ALA A 61 -10.45 -18.19 -24.42
C ALA A 61 -9.32 -18.94 -23.70
N GLN A 62 -8.24 -19.30 -24.40
CA GLN A 62 -7.06 -19.89 -23.78
C GLN A 62 -6.43 -18.94 -22.76
N SER A 63 -6.19 -17.67 -23.12
CA SER A 63 -5.63 -16.69 -22.19
C SER A 63 -6.53 -16.46 -20.96
N LEU A 64 -7.85 -16.52 -21.12
CA LEU A 64 -8.78 -16.47 -20.00
C LEU A 64 -8.73 -17.73 -19.13
N GLY A 65 -8.55 -18.91 -19.74
CA GLY A 65 -8.44 -20.18 -19.02
C GLY A 65 -7.12 -20.36 -18.25
N GLU A 66 -6.04 -19.71 -18.71
CA GLU A 66 -4.75 -19.67 -18.02
C GLU A 66 -4.74 -18.70 -16.83
N PHE A 67 -5.70 -17.77 -16.77
CA PHE A 67 -5.78 -16.78 -15.71
C PHE A 67 -6.29 -17.42 -14.42
N GLN A 68 -5.43 -17.47 -13.40
CA GLN A 68 -5.75 -18.00 -12.08
C GLN A 68 -5.61 -16.91 -11.01
N PHE A 69 -6.60 -16.84 -10.11
CA PHE A 69 -6.51 -15.99 -8.93
C PHE A 69 -5.72 -16.72 -7.84
N GLU A 70 -4.65 -16.09 -7.37
CA GLU A 70 -4.04 -16.39 -6.08
C GLU A 70 -4.93 -15.83 -4.96
N TYR A 71 -5.02 -16.55 -3.85
CA TYR A 71 -5.90 -16.23 -2.72
C TYR A 71 -5.12 -16.34 -1.42
N ILE A 72 -5.59 -15.62 -0.39
CA ILE A 72 -4.96 -15.58 0.93
C ILE A 72 -5.59 -16.67 1.80
N GLY A 73 -4.78 -17.62 2.28
CA GLY A 73 -5.19 -18.73 3.13
C GLY A 73 -4.99 -20.11 2.51
N ASP A 74 -5.22 -21.16 3.29
CA ASP A 74 -4.90 -22.54 2.89
C ASP A 74 -5.98 -23.19 2.02
N ALA A 75 -7.17 -22.57 1.87
CA ALA A 75 -8.28 -23.11 1.08
C ALA A 75 -9.08 -22.02 0.34
N LYS A 76 -9.55 -22.34 -0.87
CA LYS A 76 -10.47 -21.48 -1.64
C LYS A 76 -11.88 -21.55 -1.08
N THR A 77 -12.54 -20.40 -1.01
CA THR A 77 -13.99 -20.31 -0.82
C THR A 77 -14.75 -20.73 -2.09
N ASP A 78 -16.01 -21.12 -1.94
CA ASP A 78 -16.84 -21.51 -3.10
C ASP A 78 -17.08 -20.35 -4.07
N ASP A 79 -17.14 -19.12 -3.55
CA ASP A 79 -17.22 -17.89 -4.36
C ASP A 79 -15.96 -17.72 -5.23
N GLU A 80 -14.76 -17.92 -4.66
CA GLU A 80 -13.48 -17.82 -5.38
C GLU A 80 -13.30 -18.93 -6.42
N ARG A 81 -13.77 -20.16 -6.13
CA ARG A 81 -13.78 -21.25 -7.12
C ARG A 81 -14.66 -20.90 -8.32
N CYS A 82 -15.87 -20.42 -8.07
CA CYS A 82 -16.81 -20.05 -9.12
C CYS A 82 -16.29 -18.89 -9.99
N ILE A 83 -15.61 -17.91 -9.39
CA ILE A 83 -14.97 -16.79 -10.11
C ILE A 83 -13.79 -17.29 -10.97
N GLY A 84 -13.01 -18.25 -10.48
CA GLY A 84 -11.87 -18.83 -11.20
C GLY A 84 -12.23 -19.65 -12.44
N GLU A 85 -13.46 -20.17 -12.53
CA GLU A 85 -13.93 -20.99 -13.65
C GLU A 85 -14.49 -20.18 -14.83
N CYS A 86 -14.47 -18.84 -14.77
CA CYS A 86 -15.06 -17.95 -15.77
C CYS A 86 -14.41 -18.02 -17.17
N GLY A 87 -13.27 -18.72 -17.33
CA GLY A 87 -12.51 -18.80 -18.58
C GLY A 87 -13.09 -19.73 -19.66
N ALA A 88 -14.09 -20.56 -19.36
CA ALA A 88 -14.61 -21.55 -20.30
C ALA A 88 -15.65 -20.97 -21.29
N VAL A 89 -15.21 -20.10 -22.21
CA VAL A 89 -16.06 -19.64 -23.32
C VAL A 89 -15.95 -20.60 -24.50
N THR A 90 -17.06 -21.24 -24.87
CA THR A 90 -17.12 -22.14 -26.03
C THR A 90 -17.11 -21.36 -27.35
N THR A 91 -16.25 -21.79 -28.28
CA THR A 91 -16.14 -21.18 -29.62
C THR A 91 -16.98 -21.95 -30.64
N TYR A 92 -18.01 -21.32 -31.19
CA TYR A 92 -18.84 -21.89 -32.26
C TYR A 92 -18.42 -21.36 -33.64
N SER A 93 -18.49 -22.22 -34.67
CA SER A 93 -18.11 -21.86 -36.05
C SER A 93 -19.15 -22.34 -37.05
N TRP A 94 -19.76 -21.40 -37.77
CA TRP A 94 -20.80 -21.63 -38.78
C TRP A 94 -20.26 -21.74 -40.22
N MET A 95 -19.02 -21.32 -40.45
CA MET A 95 -18.44 -21.15 -41.80
C MET A 95 -18.26 -22.43 -42.61
N ARG A 96 -18.36 -23.61 -41.99
CA ARG A 96 -18.23 -24.87 -42.73
C ARG A 96 -19.32 -24.99 -43.80
N ASN A 97 -20.43 -24.28 -43.65
CA ASN A 97 -21.58 -24.37 -44.56
C ASN A 97 -21.51 -23.45 -45.80
N ILE A 98 -20.98 -22.20 -45.74
CA ILE A 98 -21.04 -21.24 -46.89
C ILE A 98 -20.48 -21.82 -48.18
N THR A 99 -19.36 -22.53 -48.07
CA THR A 99 -18.67 -23.08 -49.25
C THR A 99 -19.59 -24.07 -49.97
N GLU A 100 -20.30 -24.90 -49.21
CA GLU A 100 -21.22 -25.92 -49.72
C GLU A 100 -22.57 -25.32 -50.16
N THR A 101 -23.11 -24.38 -49.38
CA THR A 101 -24.48 -23.87 -49.59
C THR A 101 -24.58 -22.75 -50.62
N LEU A 102 -23.53 -21.93 -50.79
CA LEU A 102 -23.55 -20.77 -51.68
C LEU A 102 -22.50 -20.86 -52.79
N MET A 103 -21.23 -21.06 -52.41
CA MET A 103 -20.13 -20.88 -53.36
C MET A 103 -20.06 -21.97 -54.42
N LYS A 104 -20.15 -23.25 -54.03
CA LYS A 104 -20.10 -24.38 -54.96
C LYS A 104 -21.27 -24.38 -55.96
N PRO A 105 -22.55 -24.20 -55.54
CA PRO A 105 -23.66 -24.13 -56.48
C PRO A 105 -23.52 -23.01 -57.51
N LEU A 106 -23.15 -21.79 -57.06
CA LEU A 106 -22.96 -20.65 -57.97
C LEU A 106 -21.78 -20.85 -58.94
N GLU A 107 -20.69 -21.46 -58.47
CA GLU A 107 -19.56 -21.80 -59.32
C GLU A 107 -19.92 -22.89 -60.35
N LYS A 108 -20.74 -23.87 -59.96
CA LYS A 108 -21.28 -24.90 -60.86
C LYS A 108 -22.15 -24.28 -61.95
N PHE A 109 -23.11 -23.43 -61.60
CA PHE A 109 -23.93 -22.70 -62.58
C PHE A 109 -23.06 -21.90 -63.55
N ARG A 110 -22.04 -21.19 -63.06
CA ARG A 110 -21.12 -20.42 -63.91
C ARG A 110 -20.34 -21.29 -64.90
N LYS A 111 -19.88 -22.46 -64.48
CA LYS A 111 -19.08 -23.36 -65.33
C LYS A 111 -19.93 -24.10 -66.33
N GLU A 112 -21.06 -24.66 -65.89
CA GLU A 112 -21.88 -25.54 -66.72
C GLU A 112 -22.87 -24.76 -67.60
N GLN A 113 -23.62 -23.80 -67.03
CA GLN A 113 -24.65 -23.07 -67.76
C GLN A 113 -24.06 -21.92 -68.57
N LEU A 114 -23.34 -21.00 -67.92
CA LEU A 114 -22.74 -19.87 -68.63
C LEU A 114 -21.57 -20.29 -69.54
N GLY A 115 -20.89 -21.39 -69.21
CA GLY A 115 -19.87 -22.00 -70.08
C GLY A 115 -20.48 -22.61 -71.35
N SER A 116 -21.58 -23.36 -71.23
CA SER A 116 -22.26 -23.93 -72.41
C SER A 116 -22.87 -22.85 -73.31
N ALA A 117 -23.48 -21.80 -72.75
CA ALA A 117 -23.97 -20.65 -73.54
C ALA A 117 -22.89 -20.02 -74.42
N LYS A 118 -21.65 -19.92 -73.91
CA LYS A 118 -20.52 -19.38 -74.68
C LYS A 118 -20.06 -20.31 -75.80
N ALA A 119 -20.17 -21.62 -75.61
CA ALA A 119 -19.87 -22.59 -76.66
C ALA A 119 -20.93 -22.50 -77.77
N GLU A 120 -22.21 -22.46 -77.40
CA GLU A 120 -23.32 -22.38 -78.36
C GLU A 120 -23.30 -21.06 -79.14
N ARG A 121 -22.99 -19.94 -78.47
CA ARG A 121 -22.79 -18.64 -79.12
C ARG A 121 -21.73 -18.72 -80.22
N LYS A 122 -20.58 -19.35 -79.96
CA LYS A 122 -19.51 -19.49 -80.96
C LYS A 122 -19.95 -20.34 -82.15
N LYS A 123 -20.74 -21.38 -81.90
CA LYS A 123 -21.30 -22.24 -82.96
C LYS A 123 -22.26 -21.46 -83.85
N TYR A 124 -23.17 -20.70 -83.25
CA TYR A 124 -24.09 -19.80 -83.93
C TYR A 124 -23.38 -18.69 -84.73
N GLU A 125 -22.36 -18.03 -84.16
CA GLU A 125 -21.56 -17.01 -84.85
C GLU A 125 -20.83 -17.60 -86.06
N LYS A 126 -20.25 -18.80 -85.92
CA LYS A 126 -19.56 -19.49 -87.00
C LYS A 126 -20.50 -19.84 -88.17
N GLU A 127 -21.67 -20.42 -87.88
CA GLU A 127 -22.61 -20.76 -88.95
C GLU A 127 -23.28 -19.51 -89.54
N THR A 128 -23.44 -18.43 -88.76
CA THR A 128 -23.83 -17.11 -89.29
C THR A 128 -22.83 -16.62 -90.35
N GLU A 129 -21.53 -16.61 -90.05
CA GLU A 129 -20.49 -16.17 -90.99
C GLU A 129 -20.44 -17.06 -92.25
N LYS A 130 -20.57 -18.38 -92.07
CA LYS A 130 -20.57 -19.35 -93.17
C LYS A 130 -21.76 -19.17 -94.11
N TYR A 131 -22.95 -18.90 -93.57
CA TYR A 131 -24.15 -18.64 -94.37
C TYR A 131 -24.01 -17.36 -95.18
N TYR A 132 -23.72 -16.23 -94.53
CA TYR A 132 -23.65 -14.94 -95.24
C TYR A 132 -22.51 -14.89 -96.26
N SER A 133 -21.36 -15.49 -95.96
CA SER A 133 -20.25 -15.58 -96.93
C SER A 133 -20.57 -16.47 -98.14
N SER A 134 -21.35 -17.54 -97.95
CA SER A 134 -21.79 -18.42 -99.05
C SER A 134 -22.89 -17.77 -99.89
N LEU A 135 -23.81 -17.05 -99.24
CA LEU A 135 -24.86 -16.27 -99.89
C LEU A 135 -24.26 -15.15 -100.75
N GLU A 136 -23.28 -14.40 -100.23
CA GLU A 136 -22.60 -13.35 -101.00
C GLU A 136 -21.87 -13.92 -102.23
N LYS A 137 -21.25 -15.10 -102.11
CA LYS A 137 -20.63 -15.79 -103.26
C LYS A 137 -21.66 -16.17 -104.32
N LEU A 138 -22.83 -16.68 -103.92
CA LEU A 138 -23.93 -17.03 -104.82
C LEU A 138 -24.46 -15.79 -105.54
N LEU A 139 -24.75 -14.72 -104.80
CA LEU A 139 -25.31 -13.48 -105.37
C LEU A 139 -24.33 -12.78 -106.33
N ASN A 140 -23.02 -12.96 -106.14
CA ASN A 140 -21.99 -12.41 -107.04
C ASN A 140 -21.68 -13.31 -108.25
N MET A 141 -22.30 -14.48 -108.37
CA MET A 141 -22.11 -15.33 -109.55
C MET A 141 -22.70 -14.68 -110.81
N SER A 142 -21.97 -14.77 -111.93
CA SER A 142 -22.46 -14.26 -113.21
C SER A 142 -23.70 -15.02 -113.68
N ALA A 143 -24.74 -14.30 -114.04
CA ALA A 143 -25.95 -14.84 -114.68
C ALA A 143 -25.69 -15.54 -116.03
N LYS A 144 -24.47 -15.43 -116.59
CA LYS A 144 -24.06 -16.14 -117.82
C LYS A 144 -23.53 -17.56 -117.57
N LYS A 145 -23.44 -18.01 -116.31
CA LYS A 145 -23.03 -19.39 -115.99
C LYS A 145 -24.08 -20.39 -116.48
N LYS A 146 -23.64 -21.65 -116.68
CA LYS A 146 -24.54 -22.73 -117.08
C LYS A 146 -25.56 -23.01 -115.98
N GLU A 147 -26.83 -23.16 -116.36
CA GLU A 147 -27.96 -23.49 -115.48
C GLU A 147 -27.66 -24.55 -114.39
N PRO A 148 -27.05 -25.71 -114.69
CA PRO A 148 -26.74 -26.71 -113.65
C PRO A 148 -25.74 -26.21 -112.59
N GLN A 149 -24.82 -25.30 -112.94
CA GLN A 149 -23.88 -24.72 -111.98
C GLN A 149 -24.54 -23.68 -111.07
N LEU A 150 -25.60 -23.02 -111.54
CA LEU A 150 -26.40 -22.09 -110.73
C LEU A 150 -27.26 -22.88 -109.74
N GLN A 151 -27.96 -23.92 -110.23
CA GLN A 151 -28.78 -24.79 -109.39
C GLN A 151 -27.98 -25.53 -108.31
N GLU A 152 -26.76 -25.96 -108.61
CA GLU A 152 -25.87 -26.57 -107.62
C GLU A 152 -25.48 -25.57 -106.51
N ALA A 153 -25.15 -24.34 -106.89
CA ALA A 153 -24.81 -23.28 -105.93
C ALA A 153 -26.02 -22.87 -105.07
N ASP A 154 -27.22 -22.78 -105.66
CA ASP A 154 -28.46 -22.52 -104.94
C ASP A 154 -28.74 -23.62 -103.90
N SER A 155 -28.63 -24.90 -104.31
CA SER A 155 -28.84 -26.03 -103.41
C SER A 155 -27.83 -26.06 -102.26
N GLN A 156 -26.56 -25.71 -102.51
CA GLN A 156 -25.53 -25.62 -101.49
C GLN A 156 -25.83 -24.52 -100.46
N VAL A 157 -26.20 -23.32 -100.92
CA VAL A 157 -26.57 -22.22 -100.02
C VAL A 157 -27.83 -22.54 -99.24
N GLU A 158 -28.81 -23.21 -99.83
CA GLU A 158 -30.03 -23.64 -99.14
C GLU A 158 -29.73 -24.62 -97.99
N THR A 159 -28.84 -25.60 -98.21
CA THR A 159 -28.40 -26.52 -97.13
C THR A 159 -27.69 -25.76 -96.00
N ILE A 160 -26.83 -24.80 -96.33
CA ILE A 160 -26.14 -23.98 -95.33
C ILE A 160 -27.14 -23.08 -94.58
N ARG A 161 -28.16 -22.55 -95.27
CA ARG A 161 -29.22 -21.74 -94.67
C ARG A 161 -30.03 -22.54 -93.66
N GLN A 162 -30.44 -23.76 -94.00
CA GLN A 162 -31.18 -24.65 -93.10
C GLN A 162 -30.36 -24.95 -91.86
N HIS A 163 -29.08 -25.29 -92.02
CA HIS A 163 -28.20 -25.54 -90.88
C HIS A 163 -28.02 -24.29 -90.00
N PHE A 164 -27.82 -23.10 -90.58
CA PHE A 164 -27.79 -21.85 -89.83
C PHE A 164 -29.09 -21.60 -89.04
N GLN A 165 -30.25 -21.88 -89.64
CA GLN A 165 -31.54 -21.70 -88.98
C GLN A 165 -31.74 -22.68 -87.81
N GLU A 166 -31.37 -23.95 -87.98
CA GLU A 166 -31.38 -24.96 -86.90
C GLU A 166 -30.50 -24.51 -85.73
N GLU A 167 -29.27 -24.10 -86.01
CA GLU A 167 -28.33 -23.61 -84.99
C GLU A 167 -28.81 -22.32 -84.32
N SER A 168 -29.52 -21.45 -85.05
CA SER A 168 -30.17 -20.26 -84.49
C SER A 168 -31.29 -20.63 -83.52
N LEU A 169 -32.09 -21.65 -83.83
CA LEU A 169 -33.16 -22.13 -82.94
C LEU A 169 -32.59 -22.73 -81.66
N ASP A 170 -31.57 -23.59 -81.77
CA ASP A 170 -30.87 -24.20 -80.64
C ASP A 170 -30.26 -23.12 -79.73
N TYR A 171 -29.61 -22.12 -80.33
CA TYR A 171 -29.00 -21.03 -79.58
C TYR A 171 -30.04 -20.18 -78.83
N VAL A 172 -31.14 -19.81 -79.49
CA VAL A 172 -32.24 -19.06 -78.85
C VAL A 172 -32.88 -19.87 -77.74
N CYS A 173 -33.11 -21.17 -77.95
CA CYS A 173 -33.63 -22.07 -76.92
C CYS A 173 -32.70 -22.08 -75.70
N LYS A 174 -31.39 -22.19 -75.93
CA LYS A 174 -30.39 -22.20 -74.86
C LYS A 174 -30.34 -20.91 -74.08
N LEU A 175 -30.43 -19.75 -74.75
CA LEU A 175 -30.47 -18.45 -74.08
C LEU A 175 -31.68 -18.35 -73.15
N GLN A 176 -32.87 -18.73 -73.63
CA GLN A 176 -34.09 -18.71 -72.82
C GLN A 176 -34.02 -19.68 -71.64
N GLU A 177 -33.53 -20.91 -71.87
CA GLU A 177 -33.34 -21.91 -70.80
C GLU A 177 -32.47 -21.35 -69.67
N ILE A 178 -31.34 -20.72 -70.00
CA ILE A 178 -30.42 -20.18 -68.99
C ILE A 178 -31.03 -19.00 -68.24
N GLN A 179 -31.80 -18.14 -68.92
CA GLN A 179 -32.49 -17.03 -68.25
C GLN A 179 -33.51 -17.52 -67.22
N GLU A 180 -34.24 -18.60 -67.52
CA GLU A 180 -35.16 -19.22 -66.58
C GLU A 180 -34.41 -19.97 -65.46
N ARG A 181 -33.38 -20.74 -65.79
CA ARG A 181 -32.53 -21.43 -64.80
C ARG A 181 -31.91 -20.50 -63.77
N LYS A 182 -31.44 -19.33 -64.21
CA LYS A 182 -30.86 -18.30 -63.33
C LYS A 182 -31.79 -17.97 -62.14
N LYS A 183 -33.10 -18.00 -62.33
CA LYS A 183 -34.09 -17.64 -61.29
C LYS A 183 -34.09 -18.60 -60.11
N PHE A 184 -33.71 -19.87 -60.30
CA PHE A 184 -33.66 -20.85 -59.21
C PHE A 184 -32.23 -21.32 -58.92
N ASP A 185 -31.43 -21.64 -59.94
CA ASP A 185 -30.05 -22.12 -59.77
C ASP A 185 -29.12 -21.08 -59.08
N CYS A 186 -29.46 -19.78 -59.16
CA CYS A 186 -28.74 -18.73 -58.42
C CYS A 186 -29.42 -18.30 -57.11
N VAL A 187 -30.75 -18.39 -57.02
CA VAL A 187 -31.52 -17.86 -55.86
C VAL A 187 -31.63 -18.89 -54.73
N GLU A 188 -31.78 -20.18 -55.03
CA GLU A 188 -31.82 -21.23 -54.02
C GLU A 188 -30.55 -21.28 -53.16
N PRO A 189 -29.32 -21.17 -53.72
CA PRO A 189 -28.10 -21.08 -52.92
C PRO A 189 -28.08 -19.84 -52.00
N MET A 190 -28.62 -18.71 -52.45
CA MET A 190 -28.73 -17.51 -51.62
C MET A 190 -29.71 -17.71 -50.46
N LEU A 191 -30.86 -18.34 -50.71
CA LEU A 191 -31.83 -18.69 -49.68
C LEU A 191 -31.22 -19.63 -48.63
N ALA A 192 -30.54 -20.70 -49.07
CA ALA A 192 -29.87 -21.65 -48.19
C ALA A 192 -28.77 -20.98 -47.34
N PHE A 193 -28.06 -20.01 -47.92
CA PHE A 193 -27.11 -19.17 -47.19
C PHE A 193 -27.79 -18.36 -46.09
N PHE A 194 -28.87 -17.63 -46.40
CA PHE A 194 -29.59 -16.85 -45.38
C PHE A 194 -30.15 -17.72 -44.25
N GLN A 195 -30.69 -18.90 -44.58
CA GLN A 195 -31.16 -19.86 -43.57
C GLN A 195 -30.02 -20.35 -42.66
N THR A 196 -28.83 -20.57 -43.22
CA THR A 196 -27.63 -20.91 -42.43
C THR A 196 -27.27 -19.78 -41.46
N VAL A 197 -27.27 -18.53 -41.96
CA VAL A 197 -26.94 -17.35 -41.15
C VAL A 197 -27.95 -17.15 -40.01
N PHE A 198 -29.25 -17.28 -40.29
CA PHE A 198 -30.28 -17.13 -39.26
C PHE A 198 -30.22 -18.25 -38.21
N THR A 199 -30.02 -19.50 -38.65
CA THR A 199 -29.82 -20.62 -37.73
C THR A 199 -28.61 -20.38 -36.81
N PHE A 200 -27.52 -19.83 -37.34
CA PHE A 200 -26.34 -19.50 -36.54
C PHE A 200 -26.65 -18.45 -35.46
N TYR A 201 -27.30 -17.34 -35.82
CA TYR A 201 -27.66 -16.31 -34.84
C TYR A 201 -28.62 -16.84 -33.77
N HIS A 202 -29.58 -17.69 -34.17
CA HIS A 202 -30.49 -18.32 -33.23
C HIS A 202 -29.75 -19.25 -32.26
N GLN A 203 -28.85 -20.10 -32.75
CA GLN A 203 -28.00 -20.94 -31.89
C GLN A 203 -27.14 -20.12 -30.92
N GLY A 204 -26.58 -18.99 -31.40
CA GLY A 204 -25.82 -18.07 -30.55
C GLY A 204 -26.67 -17.43 -29.46
N PHE A 205 -27.94 -17.12 -29.75
CA PHE A 205 -28.90 -16.61 -28.79
C PHE A 205 -29.25 -17.65 -27.72
N GLU A 206 -29.54 -18.90 -28.11
CA GLU A 206 -29.82 -19.99 -27.16
C GLU A 206 -28.62 -20.24 -26.24
N LEU A 207 -27.40 -20.31 -26.79
CA LEU A 207 -26.18 -20.47 -25.99
C LEU A 207 -25.98 -19.32 -24.98
N ALA A 208 -26.28 -18.09 -25.39
CA ALA A 208 -26.20 -16.94 -24.49
C ALA A 208 -27.26 -17.01 -23.37
N ASN A 209 -28.44 -17.56 -23.65
CA ASN A 209 -29.47 -17.80 -22.64
C ASN A 209 -29.03 -18.89 -21.65
N ASP A 210 -28.44 -19.99 -22.12
CA ASP A 210 -27.90 -21.04 -21.25
C ASP A 210 -26.82 -20.49 -20.31
N PHE A 211 -25.95 -19.62 -20.83
CA PHE A 211 -24.91 -18.95 -20.04
C PHE A 211 -25.47 -17.95 -19.00
N ASN A 212 -26.71 -17.51 -19.15
CA ASN A 212 -27.29 -16.45 -18.33
C ASN A 212 -27.45 -16.87 -16.86
N HIS A 213 -27.66 -18.16 -16.58
CA HIS A 213 -27.67 -18.69 -15.22
C HIS A 213 -26.31 -18.55 -14.54
N TYR A 214 -25.25 -19.00 -15.21
CA TYR A 214 -23.88 -18.85 -14.71
C TYR A 214 -23.50 -17.37 -14.52
N LYS A 215 -23.84 -16.51 -15.50
CA LYS A 215 -23.62 -15.06 -15.39
C LYS A 215 -24.26 -14.45 -14.15
N LYS A 216 -25.52 -14.79 -13.85
CA LYS A 216 -26.22 -14.29 -12.66
C LYS A 216 -25.55 -14.78 -11.37
N ALA A 217 -25.20 -16.06 -11.30
CA ALA A 217 -24.48 -16.62 -10.15
C ALA A 217 -23.13 -15.91 -9.93
N LEU A 218 -22.36 -15.71 -11.00
CA LEU A 218 -21.08 -15.01 -10.95
C LEU A 218 -21.24 -13.56 -10.47
N GLN A 219 -22.27 -12.84 -10.94
CA GLN A 219 -22.57 -11.48 -10.47
C GLN A 219 -22.87 -11.43 -8.97
N ILE A 220 -23.64 -12.39 -8.46
CA ILE A 220 -23.94 -12.50 -7.02
C ILE A 220 -22.64 -12.78 -6.23
N ASN A 221 -21.82 -13.73 -6.67
CA ASN A 221 -20.58 -14.10 -5.98
C ASN A 221 -19.58 -12.93 -5.95
N ILE A 222 -19.46 -12.15 -7.04
CA ILE A 222 -18.65 -10.93 -7.07
C ILE A 222 -19.17 -9.90 -6.07
N GLN A 223 -20.49 -9.69 -6.01
CA GLN A 223 -21.09 -8.75 -5.09
C GLN A 223 -20.88 -9.17 -3.62
N ASN A 224 -21.04 -10.46 -3.33
CA ASN A 224 -20.77 -11.03 -2.01
C ASN A 224 -19.30 -10.85 -1.61
N THR A 225 -18.38 -11.16 -2.50
CA THR A 225 -16.93 -10.98 -2.29
C THR A 225 -16.59 -9.51 -2.00
N ARG A 226 -17.16 -8.58 -2.77
CA ARG A 226 -16.99 -7.14 -2.52
C ARG A 226 -17.54 -6.73 -1.15
N SER A 227 -18.73 -7.21 -0.79
CA SER A 227 -19.33 -6.89 0.50
C SER A 227 -18.50 -7.41 1.68
N ARG A 228 -17.95 -8.64 1.57
CA ARG A 228 -17.05 -9.20 2.58
C ARG A 228 -15.77 -8.37 2.70
N PHE A 229 -15.14 -8.03 1.58
CA PHE A 229 -13.95 -7.18 1.57
C PHE A 229 -14.21 -5.83 2.27
N GLU A 230 -15.30 -5.15 1.91
CA GLU A 230 -15.64 -3.85 2.51
C GLU A 230 -15.90 -3.96 4.02
N GLY A 231 -16.56 -5.04 4.47
CA GLY A 231 -16.74 -5.32 5.91
C GLY A 231 -15.43 -5.56 6.63
N THR A 232 -14.61 -6.52 6.16
CA THR A 232 -13.32 -6.86 6.78
C THR A 232 -12.33 -5.71 6.70
N ARG A 233 -12.40 -4.86 5.67
CA ARG A 233 -11.51 -3.69 5.51
C ARG A 233 -11.62 -2.75 6.71
N VAL A 234 -12.83 -2.49 7.21
CA VAL A 234 -13.04 -1.65 8.39
C VAL A 234 -12.36 -2.26 9.62
N GLU A 235 -12.57 -3.55 9.86
CA GLU A 235 -11.96 -4.28 10.98
C GLU A 235 -10.43 -4.29 10.90
N VAL A 236 -9.87 -4.46 9.70
CA VAL A 236 -8.42 -4.40 9.46
C VAL A 236 -7.88 -3.00 9.75
N PHE A 237 -8.59 -1.94 9.36
CA PHE A 237 -8.20 -0.57 9.67
C PHE A 237 -8.27 -0.28 11.17
N GLU A 238 -9.30 -0.77 11.86
CA GLU A 238 -9.42 -0.64 13.31
C GLU A 238 -8.34 -1.42 14.05
N LEU A 239 -8.01 -2.64 13.60
CA LEU A 239 -6.90 -3.41 14.14
C LEU A 239 -5.56 -2.67 13.92
N MET A 240 -5.33 -2.15 12.72
CA MET A 240 -4.14 -1.35 12.42
C MET A 240 -4.06 -0.12 13.32
N LYS A 241 -5.18 0.56 13.57
CA LYS A 241 -5.25 1.72 14.47
C LYS A 241 -4.89 1.33 15.91
N ARG A 242 -5.50 0.27 16.44
CA ARG A 242 -5.20 -0.25 17.79
C ARG A 242 -3.72 -0.63 17.96
N ILE A 243 -3.14 -1.34 16.98
CA ILE A 243 -1.72 -1.72 17.01
C ILE A 243 -0.80 -0.48 16.96
N ARG A 244 -1.19 0.58 16.23
CA ARG A 244 -0.42 1.84 16.19
C ARG A 244 -0.46 2.62 17.50
N GLU A 245 -1.56 2.54 18.23
CA GLU A 245 -1.75 3.26 19.49
C GLU A 245 -0.91 2.63 20.62
N VAL A 246 -0.80 1.30 20.67
CA VAL A 246 -0.03 0.61 21.72
C VAL A 246 0.92 -0.46 21.13
N PRO A 247 1.99 -0.05 20.42
CA PRO A 247 2.88 -0.99 19.74
C PRO A 247 3.66 -1.91 20.69
N GLN A 248 3.80 -1.53 21.97
CA GLN A 248 4.56 -2.30 22.96
C GLN A 248 3.81 -3.56 23.43
N GLU A 249 2.48 -3.54 23.49
CA GLU A 249 1.65 -4.69 23.92
C GLU A 249 1.68 -5.84 22.89
N TYR A 250 1.83 -5.51 21.61
CA TYR A 250 1.87 -6.48 20.53
C TYR A 250 3.29 -7.00 20.21
N ARG A 251 4.29 -6.70 21.06
CA ARG A 251 5.66 -7.25 20.92
C ARG A 251 5.75 -8.75 21.18
N GLN A 252 4.89 -9.30 22.03
CA GLN A 252 4.82 -10.75 22.25
C GLN A 252 3.85 -11.36 21.24
N THR A 253 4.41 -12.05 20.24
CA THR A 253 3.65 -12.76 19.20
C THR A 253 3.04 -14.06 19.70
N SER A 254 3.48 -14.55 20.86
CA SER A 254 3.10 -15.85 21.42
C SER A 254 3.16 -15.83 22.95
N PRO A 255 2.23 -16.50 23.66
CA PRO A 255 2.28 -16.61 25.11
C PRO A 255 3.47 -17.46 25.60
N ILE A 256 3.88 -18.46 24.79
CA ILE A 256 4.88 -19.48 25.13
C ILE A 256 6.31 -19.10 24.74
N SER A 257 6.47 -18.13 23.83
CA SER A 257 7.78 -17.69 23.35
C SER A 257 7.94 -16.16 23.40
N SER A 258 9.17 -15.70 23.38
CA SER A 258 9.51 -14.28 23.27
C SER A 258 10.54 -14.11 22.17
N GLU A 259 10.28 -13.17 21.26
CA GLU A 259 11.03 -13.04 20.02
C GLU A 259 11.55 -11.63 19.81
N GLY A 260 12.70 -11.51 19.13
CA GLY A 260 13.28 -10.21 18.81
C GLY A 260 14.75 -10.31 18.40
N TYR A 261 15.35 -9.18 18.04
CA TYR A 261 16.76 -9.13 17.65
C TYR A 261 17.68 -8.88 18.85
N LEU A 262 18.77 -9.63 18.93
CA LEU A 262 19.88 -9.39 19.85
C LEU A 262 21.20 -9.37 19.08
N TYR A 263 22.16 -8.56 19.54
CA TYR A 263 23.54 -8.64 19.08
C TYR A 263 24.30 -9.58 19.99
N VAL A 264 24.83 -10.67 19.45
CA VAL A 264 25.59 -11.66 20.19
C VAL A 264 27.08 -11.40 20.02
N GLN A 265 27.84 -11.40 21.11
CA GLN A 265 29.29 -11.24 21.06
C GLN A 265 29.95 -12.59 20.70
N GLU A 266 30.56 -12.63 19.52
CA GLU A 266 31.33 -13.78 19.05
C GLU A 266 32.83 -13.51 19.21
N LYS A 267 33.54 -14.45 19.84
CA LYS A 267 35.00 -14.40 19.96
C LYS A 267 35.63 -14.92 18.66
N ARG A 268 36.46 -14.11 18.02
CA ARG A 268 37.23 -14.52 16.84
C ARG A 268 38.62 -15.01 17.27
N PRO A 269 39.27 -15.88 16.48
CA PRO A 269 40.65 -16.25 16.71
C PRO A 269 41.56 -15.00 16.73
N PRO A 270 42.58 -14.94 17.61
CA PRO A 270 43.59 -13.89 17.56
C PRO A 270 44.20 -13.79 16.15
N PRO A 271 44.41 -12.58 15.59
CA PRO A 271 44.41 -11.26 16.21
C PRO A 271 43.06 -10.49 16.18
N PHE A 272 41.97 -11.12 15.74
CA PHE A 272 40.74 -10.41 15.32
C PHE A 272 39.75 -10.04 16.45
N GLY A 273 40.11 -10.29 17.72
CA GLY A 273 39.32 -9.87 18.89
C GLY A 273 37.91 -10.47 18.96
N SER A 274 36.91 -9.65 19.28
CA SER A 274 35.49 -10.05 19.29
C SER A 274 34.67 -9.24 18.29
N SER A 275 33.67 -9.87 17.67
CA SER A 275 32.68 -9.19 16.82
C SER A 275 31.27 -9.33 17.36
N TRP A 276 30.40 -8.38 17.03
CA TRP A 276 29.00 -8.43 17.38
C TRP A 276 28.18 -8.81 16.15
N VAL A 277 27.38 -9.87 16.26
CA VAL A 277 26.56 -10.38 15.17
C VAL A 277 25.09 -10.25 15.53
N LYS A 278 24.32 -9.59 14.66
CA LYS A 278 22.86 -9.46 14.83
C LYS A 278 22.22 -10.82 14.55
N ARG A 279 21.50 -11.36 15.53
CA ARG A 279 20.72 -12.59 15.40
C ARG A 279 19.26 -12.34 15.75
N TYR A 280 18.34 -13.01 15.05
CA TYR A 280 16.94 -13.08 15.43
C TYR A 280 16.80 -14.20 16.46
N CYS A 281 16.29 -13.86 17.63
CA CYS A 281 16.26 -14.73 18.78
C CYS A 281 14.82 -15.10 19.15
N THR A 282 14.58 -16.38 19.41
CA THR A 282 13.31 -16.92 19.89
C THR A 282 13.57 -17.68 21.19
N PHE A 283 13.09 -17.14 22.30
CA PHE A 283 13.18 -17.77 23.62
C PHE A 283 11.90 -18.52 23.94
N VAL A 284 12.00 -19.83 24.18
CA VAL A 284 10.88 -20.70 24.58
C VAL A 284 10.87 -20.80 26.10
N LYS A 285 9.86 -20.20 26.75
CA LYS A 285 9.85 -19.97 28.21
C LYS A 285 9.87 -21.26 29.02
N GLU A 286 9.06 -22.25 28.65
CA GLU A 286 8.93 -23.53 29.38
C GLU A 286 10.22 -24.35 29.35
N GLN A 287 10.88 -24.38 28.20
CA GLN A 287 12.10 -25.16 27.99
C GLN A 287 13.38 -24.37 28.35
N LYS A 288 13.25 -23.06 28.55
CA LYS A 288 14.36 -22.11 28.71
C LYS A 288 15.38 -22.17 27.56
N ILE A 289 14.93 -22.49 26.34
CA ILE A 289 15.81 -22.57 25.17
C ILE A 289 15.76 -21.26 24.40
N LEU A 290 16.94 -20.72 24.07
CA LEU A 290 17.11 -19.57 23.19
C LEU A 290 17.60 -20.05 21.82
N HIS A 291 16.73 -19.99 20.81
CA HIS A 291 17.10 -20.19 19.42
C HIS A 291 17.61 -18.86 18.84
N MET A 292 18.70 -18.87 18.10
CA MET A 292 19.35 -17.70 17.52
C MET A 292 19.67 -17.97 16.06
N VAL A 293 19.04 -17.23 15.16
CA VAL A 293 19.21 -17.36 13.71
C VAL A 293 19.96 -16.15 13.18
N THR A 294 20.99 -16.36 12.37
CA THR A 294 21.64 -15.25 11.66
C THR A 294 20.69 -14.67 10.62
N PHE A 295 20.51 -13.34 10.64
CA PHE A 295 19.61 -12.66 9.71
C PHE A 295 20.34 -11.52 8.99
N ASP A 296 20.58 -11.70 7.70
CA ASP A 296 21.20 -10.69 6.84
C ASP A 296 20.15 -9.98 5.98
N HIS A 297 20.03 -8.67 6.18
CA HIS A 297 19.05 -7.84 5.45
C HIS A 297 19.48 -7.63 3.99
N ARG A 298 20.78 -7.75 3.67
CA ARG A 298 21.28 -7.55 2.30
C ARG A 298 21.01 -8.73 1.37
N SER A 299 20.79 -9.92 1.92
CA SER A 299 20.48 -11.15 1.16
C SER A 299 18.98 -11.45 1.04
N GLY A 300 18.11 -10.45 1.30
CA GLY A 300 16.66 -10.57 1.15
C GLY A 300 15.98 -11.31 2.29
N GLY A 301 16.60 -11.39 3.47
CA GLY A 301 16.00 -11.98 4.67
C GLY A 301 16.03 -13.51 4.72
N LYS A 302 16.95 -14.15 4.00
CA LYS A 302 17.18 -15.60 4.13
C LYS A 302 17.62 -15.93 5.56
N MET A 303 16.91 -16.86 6.20
CA MET A 303 17.33 -17.42 7.48
C MET A 303 18.64 -18.20 7.28
N GLY A 304 19.69 -17.80 8.02
CA GLY A 304 20.96 -18.52 8.02
C GLY A 304 20.98 -19.62 9.07
N GLU A 305 22.15 -19.90 9.62
CA GLU A 305 22.34 -20.98 10.60
C GLU A 305 21.61 -20.69 11.92
N THR A 306 20.96 -21.72 12.45
CA THR A 306 20.25 -21.68 13.73
C THR A 306 21.12 -22.31 14.81
N GLU A 307 21.50 -21.52 15.81
CA GLU A 307 22.14 -22.01 17.04
C GLU A 307 21.12 -22.00 18.17
N SER A 308 21.08 -23.05 19.00
CA SER A 308 20.15 -23.16 20.13
C SER A 308 20.93 -23.40 21.41
N VAL A 309 20.58 -22.69 22.48
CA VAL A 309 21.24 -22.82 23.79
C VAL A 309 20.21 -22.87 24.92
N THR A 310 20.44 -23.71 25.91
CA THR A 310 19.59 -23.79 27.12
C THR A 310 20.08 -22.81 28.17
N LEU A 311 19.19 -21.90 28.58
CA LEU A 311 19.46 -20.84 29.55
C LEU A 311 19.49 -21.38 30.98
N LYS A 312 20.59 -21.11 31.71
CA LYS A 312 20.70 -21.36 33.15
C LYS A 312 20.29 -20.14 33.96
N SER A 313 20.88 -18.99 33.65
CA SER A 313 20.61 -17.71 34.30
C SER A 313 20.86 -16.55 33.33
N CYS A 314 20.20 -15.41 33.57
CA CYS A 314 20.38 -14.18 32.81
C CYS A 314 20.67 -13.04 33.82
N VAL A 315 21.74 -12.28 33.60
CA VAL A 315 22.17 -11.22 34.50
C VAL A 315 22.44 -9.95 33.71
N ARG A 316 22.00 -8.80 34.23
CA ARG A 316 22.35 -7.49 33.66
C ARG A 316 23.85 -7.23 33.87
N LYS A 317 24.55 -6.83 32.82
CA LYS A 317 25.95 -6.42 32.93
C LYS A 317 26.04 -4.94 33.28
N THR A 318 26.82 -4.57 34.30
CA THR A 318 27.09 -3.17 34.64
C THR A 318 27.98 -2.53 33.56
N THR A 319 27.68 -1.26 33.24
CA THR A 319 28.29 -0.49 32.14
C THR A 319 29.82 -0.34 32.27
N ASP A 320 30.40 -0.68 33.42
CA ASP A 320 31.80 -0.40 33.75
C ASP A 320 32.82 -1.37 33.12
N MET A 321 32.38 -2.46 32.48
CA MET A 321 33.30 -3.46 31.88
C MET A 321 33.29 -3.54 30.34
N LEU A 322 32.25 -3.02 29.68
CA LEU A 322 32.11 -2.99 28.22
C LEU A 322 31.54 -1.62 27.86
N ASP A 323 32.22 -0.84 27.02
CA ASP A 323 31.76 0.46 26.52
C ASP A 323 30.55 0.34 25.55
N ARG A 324 29.49 -0.34 25.99
CA ARG A 324 28.26 -0.65 25.24
C ARG A 324 27.07 -0.71 26.19
N ARG A 325 25.97 -0.08 25.78
CA ARG A 325 24.71 -0.02 26.56
C ARG A 325 23.86 -1.27 26.35
N PHE A 326 23.03 -1.60 27.34
CA PHE A 326 21.98 -2.64 27.27
C PHE A 326 22.51 -4.07 27.09
N CYS A 327 23.61 -4.40 27.76
CA CYS A 327 24.22 -5.72 27.70
C CYS A 327 23.70 -6.67 28.79
N LEU A 328 23.43 -7.91 28.40
CA LEU A 328 23.06 -9.01 29.28
C LEU A 328 24.09 -10.14 29.15
N ASP A 329 24.40 -10.78 30.26
CA ASP A 329 25.18 -12.01 30.28
C ASP A 329 24.24 -13.20 30.51
N ILE A 330 24.26 -14.13 29.56
CA ILE A 330 23.47 -15.35 29.56
C ILE A 330 24.39 -16.52 29.91
N GLU A 331 24.12 -17.18 31.04
CA GLU A 331 24.80 -18.41 31.42
C GLU A 331 24.11 -19.60 30.76
N ILE A 332 24.88 -20.45 30.07
CA ILE A 332 24.35 -21.58 29.30
C ILE A 332 24.54 -22.88 30.09
N THR A 333 23.47 -23.69 30.21
CA THR A 333 23.51 -25.00 30.88
C THR A 333 24.32 -26.02 30.07
N ASP A 334 24.16 -26.00 28.74
CA ASP A 334 24.76 -26.96 27.81
C ASP A 334 26.30 -26.83 27.71
N ARG A 335 26.85 -25.67 28.11
CA ARG A 335 28.28 -25.35 28.04
C ARG A 335 28.72 -24.73 29.38
N PRO A 336 28.99 -25.54 30.43
CA PRO A 336 29.33 -25.05 31.76
C PRO A 336 30.53 -24.10 31.73
N GLY A 337 30.41 -22.93 32.35
CA GLY A 337 31.46 -21.90 32.38
C GLY A 337 31.51 -20.99 31.13
N THR A 338 30.63 -21.21 30.15
CA THR A 338 30.49 -20.30 29.00
C THR A 338 29.39 -19.27 29.27
N VAL A 339 29.77 -17.99 29.23
CA VAL A 339 28.83 -16.86 29.31
C VAL A 339 28.68 -16.25 27.92
N LEU A 340 27.45 -16.17 27.46
CA LEU A 340 27.07 -15.52 26.21
C LEU A 340 26.71 -14.07 26.50
N THR A 341 27.56 -13.13 26.09
CA THR A 341 27.25 -11.71 26.21
C THR A 341 26.41 -11.27 25.01
N VAL A 342 25.22 -10.75 25.29
CA VAL A 342 24.29 -10.23 24.29
C VAL A 342 23.97 -8.77 24.55
N GLN A 343 23.59 -8.04 23.51
CA GLN A 343 23.19 -6.63 23.57
C GLN A 343 21.80 -6.47 22.95
N SER A 344 20.89 -5.85 23.68
CA SER A 344 19.57 -5.46 23.17
C SER A 344 19.61 -4.10 22.45
N LEU A 345 18.58 -3.79 21.67
CA LEU A 345 18.57 -2.60 20.81
C LEU A 345 18.23 -1.30 21.56
N SER A 346 17.43 -1.41 22.61
CA SER A 346 16.97 -0.29 23.44
C SER A 346 16.88 -0.69 24.90
N GLU A 347 16.62 0.29 25.76
CA GLU A 347 16.34 0.05 27.19
C GLU A 347 15.04 -0.75 27.39
N ASP A 348 14.03 -0.53 26.57
CA ASP A 348 12.77 -1.30 26.63
C ASP A 348 12.98 -2.75 26.21
N ASP A 349 13.78 -2.98 25.15
CA ASP A 349 14.16 -4.34 24.74
C ASP A 349 15.00 -5.03 25.82
N HIS A 350 15.85 -4.26 26.51
CA HIS A 350 16.65 -4.77 27.61
C HIS A 350 15.77 -5.24 28.77
N LYS A 351 14.83 -4.41 29.21
CA LYS A 351 13.85 -4.73 30.25
C LYS A 351 12.99 -5.92 29.84
N PHE A 352 12.53 -5.95 28.60
CA PHE A 352 11.77 -7.05 28.02
C PHE A 352 12.54 -8.37 28.06
N TRP A 353 13.79 -8.41 27.59
CA TRP A 353 14.60 -9.63 27.56
C TRP A 353 15.03 -10.10 28.95
N ILE A 354 15.33 -9.18 29.88
CA ILE A 354 15.55 -9.53 31.30
C ILE A 354 14.31 -10.21 31.86
N HIS A 355 13.15 -9.60 31.71
CA HIS A 355 11.90 -10.15 32.23
C HIS A 355 11.57 -11.50 31.59
N ALA A 356 11.68 -11.62 30.27
CA ALA A 356 11.38 -12.84 29.53
C ALA A 356 12.31 -14.01 29.92
N MET A 357 13.61 -13.75 30.11
CA MET A 357 14.60 -14.76 30.49
C MET A 357 14.72 -14.99 32.01
N GLY A 358 13.89 -14.34 32.83
CA GLY A 358 13.92 -14.47 34.29
C GLY A 358 15.19 -13.90 34.94
N GLY A 359 15.74 -12.83 34.36
CA GLY A 359 16.94 -12.18 34.84
C GLY A 359 16.72 -11.42 36.15
N LYS A 360 17.77 -11.36 36.98
CA LYS A 360 17.77 -10.63 38.25
C LYS A 360 18.44 -9.26 38.06
N GLU A 361 17.85 -8.21 38.63
CA GLU A 361 18.50 -6.90 38.71
C GLU A 361 19.68 -6.96 39.70
N PRO A 362 20.81 -6.28 39.45
CA PRO A 362 21.76 -5.98 40.51
C PRO A 362 21.05 -5.03 41.48
N VAL A 363 20.71 -5.55 42.65
CA VAL A 363 20.06 -4.80 43.73
C VAL A 363 21.00 -3.67 44.15
N ILE A 364 20.63 -2.43 43.80
CA ILE A 364 21.11 -1.24 44.52
C ILE A 364 19.96 -0.87 45.44
N ASP A 365 20.09 -1.28 46.69
CA ASP A 365 19.06 -1.15 47.72
C ASP A 365 18.89 0.33 48.07
N ALA A 366 17.76 0.91 47.68
CA ALA A 366 17.33 2.25 48.08
C ALA A 366 16.04 2.14 48.91
N GLN A 367 16.03 1.21 49.86
CA GLN A 367 15.10 1.22 50.99
C GLN A 367 15.72 2.03 52.13
N LEU A 368 14.91 2.80 52.86
CA LEU A 368 15.34 3.37 54.15
C LEU A 368 15.80 2.19 55.03
N ASP A 369 17.10 2.09 55.23
CA ASP A 369 17.75 1.06 56.01
C ASP A 369 17.41 1.21 57.50
N ASP A 370 17.51 0.10 58.25
CA ASP A 370 17.36 0.12 59.72
C ASP A 370 18.35 1.12 60.38
N VAL A 371 19.44 1.45 59.68
CA VAL A 371 20.46 2.46 60.04
C VAL A 371 19.87 3.88 60.00
N GLY A 372 19.18 4.25 58.93
CA GLY A 372 18.50 5.55 58.81
C GLY A 372 17.38 5.72 59.84
N LEU A 373 16.62 4.66 60.12
CA LEU A 373 15.58 4.68 61.17
C LEU A 373 16.19 4.81 62.59
N SER A 374 17.32 4.14 62.83
CA SER A 374 18.08 4.24 64.09
C SER A 374 18.65 5.65 64.30
N PHE A 375 19.21 6.25 63.24
CA PHE A 375 19.72 7.62 63.29
C PHE A 375 18.64 8.64 63.63
N VAL A 376 17.48 8.57 62.96
CA VAL A 376 16.37 9.50 63.24
C VAL A 376 15.90 9.38 64.69
N LYS A 377 15.80 8.16 65.23
CA LYS A 377 15.47 7.93 66.64
C LYS A 377 16.53 8.51 67.58
N ASN A 378 17.81 8.28 67.31
CA ASN A 378 18.90 8.80 68.13
C ASN A 378 19.01 10.34 68.07
N ALA A 379 18.78 10.94 66.90
CA ALA A 379 18.76 12.38 66.72
C ALA A 379 17.58 13.03 67.47
N ILE A 380 16.37 12.45 67.37
CA ILE A 380 15.20 12.92 68.12
C ILE A 380 15.45 12.81 69.63
N ASN A 381 15.93 11.67 70.11
CA ASN A 381 16.23 11.46 71.53
C ASN A 381 17.28 12.46 72.04
N ALA A 382 18.34 12.72 71.28
CA ALA A 382 19.36 13.72 71.62
C ALA A 382 18.80 15.15 71.67
N ILE A 383 17.87 15.49 70.76
CA ILE A 383 17.21 16.80 70.74
C ILE A 383 16.28 16.95 71.94
N GLU A 384 15.50 15.92 72.27
CA GLU A 384 14.58 15.93 73.42
C GLU A 384 15.31 15.98 74.76
N THR A 385 16.46 15.32 74.88
CA THR A 385 17.24 15.29 76.13
C THR A 385 18.13 16.50 76.32
N ARG A 386 18.81 16.99 75.27
CA ARG A 386 19.83 18.06 75.38
C ARG A 386 19.36 19.42 74.87
N GLY A 387 18.47 19.43 73.88
CA GLY A 387 18.17 20.60 73.07
C GLY A 387 16.78 21.19 73.24
N ILE A 388 15.87 20.54 73.98
CA ILE A 388 14.44 20.89 73.98
C ILE A 388 14.16 22.31 74.51
N ASN A 389 15.04 22.82 75.36
CA ASN A 389 14.94 24.17 75.95
C ASN A 389 15.83 25.21 75.23
N ASP A 390 16.52 24.85 74.13
CA ASP A 390 17.40 25.77 73.40
C ASP A 390 16.59 26.83 72.64
N GLN A 391 16.95 28.10 72.80
CA GLN A 391 16.36 29.18 72.02
C GLN A 391 16.79 29.09 70.55
N GLY A 392 15.81 28.89 69.67
CA GLY A 392 16.04 28.79 68.22
C GLY A 392 16.40 27.38 67.74
N LEU A 393 15.97 26.34 68.46
CA LEU A 393 16.01 24.95 68.00
C LEU A 393 15.44 24.82 66.57
N TYR A 394 16.15 24.11 65.68
CA TYR A 394 15.91 24.03 64.21
C TYR A 394 16.04 25.34 63.40
N ARG A 395 16.15 26.51 64.05
CA ARG A 395 16.34 27.81 63.41
C ARG A 395 17.81 28.21 63.29
N VAL A 396 18.62 27.89 64.30
CA VAL A 396 20.06 28.19 64.30
C VAL A 396 20.82 27.07 63.59
N VAL A 397 21.52 27.42 62.51
CA VAL A 397 22.24 26.47 61.65
C VAL A 397 23.51 25.98 62.35
N GLY A 398 23.76 24.68 62.27
CA GLY A 398 24.99 24.05 62.75
C GLY A 398 26.18 24.33 61.84
N VAL A 399 27.39 24.02 62.31
CA VAL A 399 28.62 24.24 61.52
C VAL A 399 28.61 23.32 60.30
N SER A 400 28.62 23.90 59.09
CA SER A 400 28.42 23.17 57.82
C SER A 400 29.39 21.98 57.63
N SER A 401 30.67 22.14 57.99
CA SER A 401 31.66 21.05 57.91
C SER A 401 31.36 19.89 58.85
N LYS A 402 30.81 20.17 60.04
CA LYS A 402 30.34 19.14 60.98
C LYS A 402 29.06 18.47 60.48
N VAL A 403 28.12 19.23 59.91
CA VAL A 403 26.88 18.69 59.31
C VAL A 403 27.20 17.70 58.17
N GLN A 404 28.11 18.05 57.27
CA GLN A 404 28.54 17.17 56.18
C GLN A 404 29.29 15.93 56.69
N LYS A 405 30.14 16.10 57.71
CA LYS A 405 30.84 14.98 58.34
C LYS A 405 29.86 14.00 59.01
N LEU A 406 28.86 14.52 59.72
CA LEU A 406 27.82 13.71 60.35
C LEU A 406 26.98 12.97 59.30
N LEU A 407 26.62 13.63 58.19
CA LEU A 407 25.90 13.01 57.07
C LEU A 407 26.72 11.91 56.39
N SER A 408 28.03 12.12 56.20
CA SER A 408 28.91 11.12 55.58
C SER A 408 29.09 9.85 56.43
N LEU A 409 29.05 9.99 57.76
CA LEU A 409 29.09 8.84 58.68
C LEU A 409 27.84 7.96 58.57
N MET A 410 26.72 8.48 58.05
CA MET A 410 25.47 7.72 57.88
C MET A 410 25.45 6.84 56.63
N ILE A 411 26.38 7.04 55.69
CA ILE A 411 26.43 6.27 54.43
C ILE A 411 27.31 5.01 54.60
N ASP A 412 28.07 4.90 55.69
CA ASP A 412 29.03 3.82 55.92
C ASP A 412 28.50 2.82 56.96
N GLU A 413 28.11 1.61 56.53
CA GLU A 413 27.53 0.53 57.35
C GLU A 413 28.42 0.08 58.52
N LYS A 414 29.69 0.50 58.56
CA LYS A 414 30.67 0.13 59.59
C LYS A 414 30.67 1.02 60.84
N SER A 415 29.81 2.02 60.94
CA SER A 415 29.79 2.98 62.07
C SER A 415 28.60 2.83 63.02
N ASN A 416 28.21 1.60 63.34
CA ASN A 416 27.12 1.31 64.28
C ASN A 416 27.53 1.47 65.76
N ASP A 417 27.75 2.70 66.25
CA ASP A 417 27.44 3.10 67.65
C ASP A 417 27.71 4.60 67.96
N VAL A 418 27.21 5.54 67.16
CA VAL A 418 27.30 6.97 67.55
C VAL A 418 26.10 7.35 68.42
N ASP A 419 26.28 7.33 69.74
CA ASP A 419 25.28 7.84 70.69
C ASP A 419 25.28 9.38 70.69
N LEU A 420 24.32 9.95 69.97
CA LEU A 420 24.13 11.41 69.88
C LEU A 420 23.61 12.03 71.18
N SER A 421 23.11 11.22 72.13
CA SER A 421 22.55 11.71 73.39
C SER A 421 23.62 12.08 74.42
N THR A 422 24.83 11.54 74.31
CA THR A 422 25.94 11.75 75.27
C THR A 422 27.19 12.37 74.63
N CYS A 423 27.28 12.41 73.30
CA CYS A 423 28.45 12.92 72.59
C CYS A 423 28.53 14.47 72.58
N GLU A 424 29.55 15.03 73.23
CA GLU A 424 29.83 16.49 73.28
C GLU A 424 30.35 17.05 71.93
N ASP A 425 30.87 16.21 71.03
CA ASP A 425 31.43 16.64 69.74
C ASP A 425 30.37 17.16 68.76
N TRP A 426 29.13 16.70 68.92
CA TRP A 426 27.97 17.08 68.12
C TRP A 426 27.05 17.99 68.93
N ASP A 427 27.06 19.28 68.61
CA ASP A 427 26.14 20.24 69.19
C ASP A 427 24.73 20.08 68.60
N VAL A 428 23.70 20.42 69.39
CA VAL A 428 22.28 20.28 69.04
C VAL A 428 21.95 20.96 67.71
N LYS A 429 22.61 22.07 67.38
CA LYS A 429 22.42 22.82 66.11
C LYS A 429 22.93 22.04 64.90
N THR A 430 24.02 21.28 65.06
CA THR A 430 24.53 20.37 64.02
C THR A 430 23.60 19.16 63.83
N ILE A 431 23.09 18.58 64.91
CA ILE A 431 22.14 17.44 64.85
C ILE A 431 20.83 17.87 64.17
N THR A 432 20.23 18.99 64.61
CA THR A 432 19.01 19.55 64.02
C THR A 432 19.19 19.95 62.56
N SER A 433 20.35 20.50 62.18
CA SER A 433 20.64 20.85 60.78
C SER A 433 20.85 19.62 59.90
N THR A 434 21.47 18.57 60.42
CA THR A 434 21.68 17.31 59.70
C THR A 434 20.37 16.55 59.54
N LEU A 435 19.54 16.48 60.57
CA LEU A 435 18.19 15.92 60.52
C LEU A 435 17.29 16.70 59.55
N LYS A 436 17.39 18.04 59.55
CA LYS A 436 16.69 18.89 58.58
C LYS A 436 17.16 18.61 57.15
N LEU A 437 18.46 18.51 56.89
CA LEU A 437 19.00 18.18 55.56
C LEU A 437 18.60 16.78 55.09
N TYR A 438 18.60 15.80 55.99
CA TYR A 438 18.19 14.43 55.70
C TYR A 438 16.69 14.32 55.36
N LEU A 439 15.85 15.17 55.97
CA LEU A 439 14.38 15.16 55.80
C LEU A 439 13.84 16.30 54.91
N SER A 440 14.71 17.18 54.37
CA SER A 440 14.27 18.43 53.71
C SER A 440 13.75 18.22 52.27
N PRO A 441 12.62 18.85 51.91
CA PRO A 441 12.11 19.01 50.54
C PRO A 441 13.01 19.76 49.55
N GLU A 442 14.05 20.46 50.01
CA GLU A 442 14.82 21.44 49.21
C GLU A 442 15.69 20.76 48.13
N SER A 443 16.03 19.48 48.29
CA SER A 443 16.65 18.65 47.25
C SER A 443 15.74 18.43 46.02
N ARG A 444 14.40 18.53 46.17
CA ARG A 444 13.44 18.43 45.05
C ARG A 444 13.31 19.72 44.26
N SER A 445 13.39 20.89 44.91
CA SER A 445 13.29 22.19 44.21
C SER A 445 14.48 22.43 43.28
N GLN A 446 15.70 22.05 43.72
CA GLN A 446 16.91 22.11 42.89
C GLN A 446 16.81 21.16 41.67
N ALA A 447 16.26 19.95 41.87
CA ALA A 447 16.07 18.97 40.80
C ALA A 447 15.04 19.44 39.76
N ILE A 448 13.92 20.01 40.19
CA ILE A 448 12.89 20.59 39.30
C ILE A 448 13.47 21.79 38.54
N HIS A 449 14.25 22.66 39.21
CA HIS A 449 14.94 23.79 38.58
C HIS A 449 15.90 23.34 37.47
N CYS A 450 16.76 22.35 37.74
CA CYS A 450 17.66 21.77 36.74
C CYS A 450 16.91 21.15 35.55
N LEU A 451 15.72 20.57 35.76
CA LEU A 451 14.90 20.00 34.70
C LEU A 451 14.21 21.07 33.84
N VAL A 452 13.74 22.17 34.44
CA VAL A 452 13.17 23.31 33.72
C VAL A 452 14.21 23.97 32.80
N HIS A 453 15.47 24.05 33.22
CA HIS A 453 16.57 24.58 32.38
C HIS A 453 17.02 23.65 31.25
N LYS A 454 16.60 22.37 31.26
CA LYS A 454 16.81 21.44 30.14
C LYS A 454 15.71 21.55 29.05
N LEU A 455 14.65 22.31 29.29
CA LEU A 455 13.59 22.52 28.30
C LEU A 455 14.09 23.38 27.13
N PRO A 456 13.58 23.16 25.91
CA PRO A 456 13.81 24.07 24.80
C PRO A 456 13.45 25.51 25.18
N GLU A 457 14.25 26.46 24.71
CA GLU A 457 14.18 27.88 25.12
C GLU A 457 12.77 28.47 25.06
N LYS A 458 12.04 28.23 23.96
CA LYS A 458 10.66 28.70 23.77
C LYS A 458 9.67 28.06 24.78
N ASN A 459 9.87 26.79 25.12
CA ASN A 459 9.00 26.07 26.07
C ASN A 459 9.23 26.55 27.50
N ARG A 460 10.49 26.80 27.88
CA ARG A 460 10.85 27.39 29.18
C ARG A 460 10.25 28.78 29.34
N LEU A 461 10.26 29.58 28.27
CA LEU A 461 9.70 30.93 28.28
C LEU A 461 8.18 30.94 28.47
N VAL A 462 7.48 30.09 27.73
CA VAL A 462 6.01 29.92 27.87
C VAL A 462 5.67 29.41 29.27
N LEU A 463 6.46 28.48 29.81
CA LEU A 463 6.28 27.98 31.17
C LEU A 463 6.45 29.09 32.21
N GLY A 464 7.49 29.92 32.08
CA GLY A 464 7.72 31.06 32.99
C GLY A 464 6.59 32.09 32.96
N LEU A 465 6.11 32.46 31.77
CA LEU A 465 4.96 33.36 31.60
C LEU A 465 3.68 32.78 32.22
N LEU A 466 3.44 31.49 32.02
CA LEU A 466 2.28 30.80 32.59
C LEU A 466 2.36 30.75 34.11
N MET A 467 3.50 30.37 34.70
CA MET A 467 3.63 30.31 36.16
C MET A 467 3.45 31.67 36.83
N LYS A 468 3.97 32.75 36.22
CA LYS A 468 3.75 34.13 36.68
C LYS A 468 2.27 34.54 36.63
N HIS A 469 1.57 34.17 35.55
CA HIS A 469 0.14 34.41 35.43
C HIS A 469 -0.66 33.63 36.48
N LEU A 470 -0.38 32.35 36.66
CA LEU A 470 -1.06 31.51 37.65
C LEU A 470 -0.79 31.98 39.09
N ALA A 471 0.40 32.48 39.40
CA ALA A 471 0.70 33.12 40.68
C ALA A 471 -0.15 34.38 40.90
N THR A 472 -0.36 35.19 39.87
CA THR A 472 -1.23 36.37 39.91
C THR A 472 -2.70 35.99 40.14
N VAL A 473 -3.17 34.92 39.50
CA VAL A 473 -4.51 34.35 39.70
C VAL A 473 -4.67 33.85 41.15
N ALA A 474 -3.65 33.16 41.67
CA ALA A 474 -3.61 32.67 43.04
C ALA A 474 -3.63 33.79 44.09
N ALA A 475 -2.98 34.92 43.81
CA ALA A 475 -3.00 36.11 44.67
C ALA A 475 -4.41 36.70 44.84
N HIS A 476 -5.30 36.48 43.86
CA HIS A 476 -6.71 36.90 43.91
C HIS A 476 -7.67 35.81 44.39
N SER A 477 -7.13 34.73 44.99
CA SER A 477 -7.87 33.55 45.48
C SER A 477 -9.05 33.87 46.40
N LYS A 478 -9.01 34.99 47.13
CA LYS A 478 -10.13 35.45 47.97
C LYS A 478 -11.41 35.77 47.20
N LEU A 479 -11.31 36.09 45.91
CA LEU A 479 -12.43 36.44 45.04
C LEU A 479 -12.71 35.35 44.00
N ASN A 480 -11.67 34.83 43.35
CA ASN A 480 -11.82 33.83 42.28
C ASN A 480 -11.80 32.38 42.81
N LEU A 481 -11.56 32.18 44.11
CA LEU A 481 -11.49 30.87 44.77
C LEU A 481 -10.39 29.92 44.24
N MET A 482 -9.48 30.42 43.41
CA MET A 482 -8.37 29.65 42.84
C MET A 482 -7.11 29.80 43.71
N THR A 483 -6.89 28.88 44.64
CA THR A 483 -5.62 28.78 45.39
C THR A 483 -4.54 28.11 44.54
N VAL A 484 -3.27 28.20 44.96
CA VAL A 484 -2.15 27.50 44.30
C VAL A 484 -2.43 26.00 44.17
N ALA A 485 -2.98 25.36 45.20
CA ALA A 485 -3.37 23.95 45.17
C ALA A 485 -4.50 23.67 44.16
N ASN A 486 -5.53 24.52 44.09
CA ASN A 486 -6.60 24.37 43.10
C ASN A 486 -6.07 24.52 41.67
N LEU A 487 -5.11 25.43 41.47
CA LEU A 487 -4.44 25.60 40.17
C LEU A 487 -3.51 24.41 39.85
N GLY A 488 -2.83 23.85 40.85
CA GLY A 488 -2.05 22.63 40.72
C GLY A 488 -2.88 21.45 40.24
N VAL A 489 -4.08 21.25 40.79
CA VAL A 489 -5.02 20.20 40.36
C VAL A 489 -5.49 20.39 38.92
N VAL A 490 -5.74 21.63 38.49
CA VAL A 490 -6.25 21.94 37.14
C VAL A 490 -5.13 21.87 36.08
N PHE A 491 -3.97 22.44 36.39
CA PHE A 491 -2.86 22.56 35.43
C PHE A 491 -1.85 21.40 35.50
N GLY A 492 -1.77 20.65 36.60
CA GLY A 492 -0.91 19.46 36.75
C GLY A 492 -1.06 18.45 35.62
N PRO A 493 -2.29 17.92 35.38
CA PRO A 493 -2.54 16.95 34.31
C PRO A 493 -2.42 17.55 32.90
N THR A 494 -2.53 18.87 32.78
CA THR A 494 -2.51 19.59 31.50
C THR A 494 -1.08 19.87 31.04
N LEU A 495 -0.21 20.29 31.96
CA LEU A 495 1.18 20.65 31.67
C LEU A 495 2.12 19.45 31.67
N MET A 496 1.81 18.43 32.46
CA MET A 496 2.65 17.24 32.63
C MET A 496 1.91 15.96 32.25
N ARG A 497 1.08 16.07 31.20
CA ARG A 497 0.33 14.93 30.66
C ARG A 497 1.31 13.80 30.29
N PRO A 498 1.15 12.59 30.87
CA PRO A 498 1.94 11.44 30.47
C PRO A 498 1.62 11.06 29.02
N GLN A 499 2.61 10.54 28.30
CA GLN A 499 2.45 10.17 26.89
C GLN A 499 1.52 8.95 26.71
N GLU A 500 1.27 8.18 27.78
CA GLU A 500 0.40 7.01 27.82
C GLU A 500 -0.53 7.03 29.05
N ASP A 501 -1.82 6.72 28.88
CA ASP A 501 -2.84 6.75 29.93
C ASP A 501 -2.93 5.39 30.67
N THR A 502 -2.09 5.19 31.70
CA THR A 502 -2.10 3.97 32.55
C THR A 502 -2.62 4.24 33.98
N VAL A 503 -3.04 3.19 34.71
CA VAL A 503 -3.51 3.29 36.11
C VAL A 503 -2.40 3.79 37.07
N ALA A 504 -1.14 3.46 36.78
CA ALA A 504 0.02 4.01 37.49
C ALA A 504 0.17 5.52 37.21
N ALA A 505 -0.02 5.95 35.96
CA ALA A 505 0.00 7.37 35.58
C ALA A 505 -1.14 8.19 36.22
N ILE A 506 -2.29 7.56 36.50
CA ILE A 506 -3.39 8.14 37.27
C ILE A 506 -3.02 8.30 38.77
N MET A 507 -2.26 7.35 39.33
CA MET A 507 -1.76 7.45 40.72
C MET A 507 -0.67 8.53 40.89
N ASP A 508 0.02 8.90 39.81
CA ASP A 508 1.03 9.97 39.78
C ASP A 508 0.45 11.39 39.61
N LEU A 509 -0.86 11.52 39.31
CA LEU A 509 -1.55 12.82 39.18
C LEU A 509 -1.38 13.70 40.44
N LYS A 510 -1.32 13.09 41.63
CA LYS A 510 -1.09 13.83 42.89
C LYS A 510 0.30 14.46 42.97
N PHE A 511 1.32 13.82 42.39
CA PHE A 511 2.68 14.35 42.37
C PHE A 511 2.87 15.41 41.29
N GLN A 512 2.13 15.31 40.18
CA GLN A 512 2.09 16.34 39.15
C GLN A 512 1.55 17.67 39.68
N ASN A 513 0.48 17.62 40.47
CA ASN A 513 -0.09 18.80 41.11
C ASN A 513 0.93 19.49 42.02
N ILE A 514 1.65 18.71 42.84
CA ILE A 514 2.71 19.23 43.74
C ILE A 514 3.83 19.92 42.96
N VAL A 515 4.24 19.40 41.80
CA VAL A 515 5.28 20.03 40.98
C VAL A 515 4.78 21.37 40.40
N VAL A 516 3.54 21.43 39.92
CA VAL A 516 2.95 22.68 39.43
C VAL A 516 2.76 23.70 40.56
N GLU A 517 2.35 23.26 41.75
CA GLU A 517 2.28 24.12 42.95
C GLU A 517 3.65 24.73 43.27
N ILE A 518 4.72 23.91 43.30
CA ILE A 518 6.10 24.38 43.52
C ILE A 518 6.54 25.37 42.44
N LEU A 519 6.18 25.12 41.17
CA LEU A 519 6.53 26.02 40.06
C LEU A 519 5.80 27.38 40.13
N ILE A 520 4.55 27.39 40.61
CA ILE A 520 3.77 28.63 40.84
C ILE A 520 4.34 29.40 42.03
N GLU A 521 4.64 28.72 43.14
CA GLU A 521 5.17 29.34 44.36
C GLU A 521 6.58 29.88 44.18
N GLN A 522 7.40 29.24 43.34
CA GLN A 522 8.81 29.62 43.10
C GLN A 522 9.00 30.35 41.75
N HIS A 523 7.93 30.86 41.12
CA HIS A 523 7.99 31.51 39.81
C HIS A 523 9.01 32.67 39.72
N GLU A 524 9.28 33.35 40.84
CA GLU A 524 10.28 34.42 40.91
C GLU A 524 11.71 33.90 40.71
N LYS A 525 12.05 32.68 41.16
CA LYS A 525 13.39 32.12 40.97
C LYS A 525 13.67 31.75 39.51
N VAL A 526 12.64 31.39 38.75
CA VAL A 526 12.74 30.97 37.34
C VAL A 526 12.94 32.16 36.38
N THR A 527 12.76 33.40 36.86
CA THR A 527 12.80 34.64 36.04
C THR A 527 13.85 35.64 36.53
N ARG A 528 14.87 35.18 37.25
CA ARG A 528 16.00 36.02 37.70
C ARG A 528 17.15 35.93 36.72
N ALA A 529 17.87 37.03 36.58
CA ALA A 529 19.13 37.06 35.85
C ALA A 529 20.17 37.84 36.66
N MET A 530 21.45 37.53 36.48
CA MET A 530 22.57 38.23 37.06
C MET A 530 23.37 38.94 35.98
N ALA A 531 23.73 40.20 36.21
CA ALA A 531 24.63 40.93 35.34
C ALA A 531 26.03 40.27 35.32
N VAL A 532 26.47 39.82 34.16
CA VAL A 532 27.84 39.33 33.92
C VAL A 532 28.74 40.43 33.36
N TYR A 533 28.17 41.49 32.78
CA TYR A 533 28.87 42.70 32.32
C TYR A 533 28.20 43.96 32.89
N PRO A 534 28.94 45.06 33.15
CA PRO A 534 28.35 46.32 33.59
C PRO A 534 27.70 47.06 32.41
N CYS A 535 26.64 47.82 32.65
CA CYS A 535 25.93 48.62 31.65
C CYS A 535 25.66 50.03 32.20
N GLU A 536 25.99 51.08 31.44
CA GLU A 536 25.51 52.44 31.68
C GLU A 536 24.42 52.75 30.65
N ALA A 537 23.25 53.19 31.12
CA ALA A 537 22.09 53.43 30.26
C ALA A 537 22.32 54.67 29.39
N GLU A 538 22.15 54.53 28.08
CA GLU A 538 22.21 55.66 27.13
C GLU A 538 20.83 56.31 26.93
N HIS A 539 19.76 55.56 27.22
CA HIS A 539 18.37 56.00 27.11
C HIS A 539 17.59 55.85 28.43
N GLU A 540 16.58 56.70 28.65
CA GLU A 540 15.75 56.68 29.87
C GLU A 540 14.99 55.36 30.08
N SER A 541 14.82 54.57 29.02
CA SER A 541 14.18 53.24 29.05
C SER A 541 15.12 52.10 29.46
N GLU A 542 16.43 52.33 29.56
CA GLU A 542 17.45 51.32 29.89
C GLU A 542 17.87 51.36 31.36
N LEU A 543 18.30 50.22 31.92
CA LEU A 543 18.81 50.15 33.28
C LEU A 543 20.34 50.26 33.30
N SER A 544 20.87 51.10 34.18
CA SER A 544 22.29 51.12 34.52
C SER A 544 22.58 50.16 35.67
N PHE A 545 23.59 49.31 35.55
CA PHE A 545 23.90 48.27 36.54
C PHE A 545 25.36 47.82 36.50
N GLN A 546 25.84 47.28 37.61
CA GLN A 546 27.19 46.73 37.76
C GLN A 546 27.17 45.20 37.71
N VAL A 547 28.33 44.59 37.43
CA VAL A 547 28.50 43.12 37.45
C VAL A 547 28.07 42.57 38.81
N GLY A 548 27.27 41.50 38.80
CA GLY A 548 26.69 40.88 39.99
C GLY A 548 25.34 41.46 40.42
N ALA A 549 24.82 42.49 39.74
CA ALA A 549 23.46 42.97 39.97
C ALA A 549 22.44 41.88 39.61
N ILE A 550 21.42 41.68 40.45
CA ILE A 550 20.39 40.66 40.24
C ILE A 550 19.08 41.32 39.84
N PHE A 551 18.59 40.95 38.66
CA PHE A 551 17.31 41.40 38.11
C PHE A 551 16.21 40.43 38.50
N SER A 552 15.03 40.98 38.80
CA SER A 552 13.79 40.23 39.00
C SER A 552 12.81 40.46 37.85
N ALA A 553 11.88 39.53 37.67
CA ALA A 553 10.82 39.59 36.67
C ALA A 553 11.31 39.75 35.21
N VAL A 554 12.46 39.15 34.88
CA VAL A 554 13.10 39.25 33.56
C VAL A 554 12.24 38.56 32.49
N ALA A 555 11.94 39.28 31.41
CA ALA A 555 11.18 38.81 30.26
C ALA A 555 11.75 39.38 28.95
N PRO A 556 11.48 38.79 27.78
CA PRO A 556 11.91 39.37 26.50
C PRO A 556 11.26 40.73 26.25
N SER A 557 12.04 41.70 25.80
CA SER A 557 11.52 42.97 25.31
C SER A 557 10.90 42.80 23.91
N ARG A 558 10.16 43.83 23.47
CA ARG A 558 9.73 43.97 22.08
C ARG A 558 10.89 44.29 21.13
N GLU A 559 12.01 44.74 21.67
CA GLU A 559 13.23 45.04 20.93
C GLU A 559 14.17 43.83 20.91
N PRO A 560 14.54 43.30 19.72
CA PRO A 560 15.43 42.14 19.62
C PRO A 560 16.80 42.41 20.27
N GLY A 561 17.27 41.47 21.10
CA GLY A 561 18.53 41.60 21.84
C GLY A 561 18.41 42.30 23.19
N TRP A 562 17.20 42.68 23.60
CA TRP A 562 16.91 43.31 24.90
C TRP A 562 15.91 42.49 25.72
N LEU A 563 16.14 42.47 27.03
CA LEU A 563 15.25 41.94 28.05
C LEU A 563 14.62 43.11 28.83
N GLU A 564 13.41 42.95 29.33
CA GLU A 564 12.79 43.86 30.29
C GLU A 564 12.89 43.22 31.68
N GLY A 565 13.42 43.95 32.65
CA GLY A 565 13.57 43.45 34.01
C GLY A 565 13.50 44.57 35.04
N GLU A 566 13.48 44.18 36.32
CA GLU A 566 13.41 45.12 37.44
C GLU A 566 14.69 45.04 38.28
N LEU A 567 15.32 46.18 38.53
CA LEU A 567 16.47 46.34 39.41
C LEU A 567 16.18 47.45 40.43
N GLU A 568 16.23 47.12 41.72
CA GLU A 568 15.99 48.06 42.82
C GLU A 568 14.67 48.86 42.70
N GLY A 569 13.62 48.23 42.18
CA GLY A 569 12.29 48.84 42.00
C GLY A 569 12.13 49.68 40.73
N LYS A 570 13.16 49.78 39.89
CA LYS A 570 13.09 50.41 38.56
C LYS A 570 12.98 49.35 37.48
N LYS A 571 11.98 49.49 36.61
CA LYS A 571 11.83 48.67 35.40
C LYS A 571 12.48 49.35 34.21
N GLY A 572 13.17 48.57 33.40
CA GLY A 572 13.75 49.04 32.15
C GLY A 572 14.39 47.92 31.35
N LEU A 573 14.99 48.30 30.24
CA LEU A 573 15.64 47.42 29.28
C LEU A 573 17.05 47.05 29.73
N ILE A 574 17.40 45.78 29.50
CA ILE A 574 18.65 45.13 29.87
C ILE A 574 19.18 44.42 28.62
N PRO A 575 20.42 44.65 28.16
CA PRO A 575 20.96 43.91 27.01
C PRO A 575 21.03 42.42 27.33
N GLU A 576 20.45 41.57 26.47
CA GLU A 576 20.33 40.13 26.69
C GLU A 576 21.70 39.45 26.85
N ASN A 577 22.70 39.93 26.12
CA ASN A 577 24.08 39.43 26.17
C ASN A 577 24.87 39.88 27.41
N TYR A 578 24.31 40.73 28.26
CA TYR A 578 24.98 41.28 29.44
C TYR A 578 24.59 40.56 30.74
N VAL A 579 23.66 39.60 30.66
CA VAL A 579 23.10 38.89 31.81
C VAL A 579 23.08 37.38 31.61
N GLU A 580 23.21 36.64 32.71
CA GLU A 580 23.05 35.19 32.77
C GLU A 580 21.84 34.84 33.64
N MET A 581 20.93 34.00 33.14
CA MET A 581 19.74 33.59 33.90
C MET A 581 20.17 32.73 35.09
N LEU A 582 19.68 33.06 36.29
CA LEU A 582 20.02 32.40 37.56
C LEU A 582 19.23 31.11 37.80
#